data_AF-A0A100Y318-F1
#
_entry.id   AF-A0A100Y318-F1
#
_cell.length_a   1.000
_cell.length_b   1.000
_cell.length_c   1.000
_cell.angle_alpha   90.00
_cell.angle_beta   90.00
_cell.angle_gamma   90.00
#
_symmetry.space_group_name_H-M   'P 1'
#
loop_
_entity.id
_entity.type
_entity.pdbx_description
1 polymer ?
#
loop_
_entity_poly.entity_id
_entity_poly.type
_entity_poly.pdbx_seq_one_letter_code
_entity_poly.pdbx_strand_id
1 'polypeptide(L)'
;MPMPGPTAPRPAPAPTAVPEPAAAPGGLAAVPATTAVPAYAVDPAAVGPDLAACACAACAACAACAADPLVVAQDGLATVHQLQAIGCAAHVVTERCRPGGPWRRVLPRVVLLRGTAPTPRQRLRAALLYAGPDALLTGAAALALYGARSPAAPPDVPQTVDVLVSSAAHPRSHAYVRVHPTRRPERRVPVGGLPCAPLPRAREDTLAL
;
A
#
# COMPACT_ATOMS: atom_id res chain seq x y z
N MET A 1 7.80 -53.64 -59.91
CA MET A 1 8.12 -53.18 -58.54
C MET A 1 7.10 -52.15 -58.12
N PRO A 2 6.14 -52.48 -57.22
CA PRO A 2 5.13 -51.53 -56.77
C PRO A 2 5.71 -50.56 -55.72
N MET A 3 5.41 -49.27 -55.88
CA MET A 3 5.78 -48.19 -54.96
C MET A 3 4.89 -48.22 -53.70
N PRO A 4 5.42 -47.95 -52.49
CA PRO A 4 4.59 -47.81 -51.30
C PRO A 4 3.81 -46.48 -51.33
N GLY A 5 2.49 -46.57 -51.09
CA GLY A 5 1.60 -45.41 -50.99
C GLY A 5 1.80 -44.59 -49.71
N PRO A 6 1.22 -43.37 -49.63
CA PRO A 6 1.45 -42.46 -48.52
C PRO A 6 0.79 -42.93 -47.22
N THR A 7 1.59 -43.06 -46.17
CA THR A 7 1.16 -43.33 -44.79
C THR A 7 0.31 -42.19 -44.24
N ALA A 8 -0.92 -42.48 -43.80
CA ALA A 8 -1.78 -41.52 -43.11
C ALA A 8 -1.15 -41.06 -41.78
N PRO A 9 -1.32 -39.78 -41.37
CA PRO A 9 -0.79 -39.29 -40.10
C PRO A 9 -1.58 -39.87 -38.91
N ARG A 10 -0.85 -40.25 -37.84
CA ARG A 10 -1.43 -40.68 -36.55
C ARG A 10 -2.27 -39.57 -35.92
N PRO A 11 -3.44 -39.87 -35.33
CA PRO A 11 -4.18 -38.90 -34.54
C PRO A 11 -3.41 -38.53 -33.26
N ALA A 12 -3.43 -37.25 -32.91
CA ALA A 12 -2.88 -36.72 -31.67
C ALA A 12 -3.66 -37.24 -30.43
N PRO A 13 -2.99 -37.47 -29.29
CA PRO A 13 -3.70 -37.85 -28.06
C PRO A 13 -4.54 -36.67 -27.53
N ALA A 14 -5.75 -36.99 -27.07
CA ALA A 14 -6.69 -36.06 -26.45
C ALA A 14 -6.11 -35.41 -25.18
N PRO A 15 -6.52 -34.17 -24.84
CA PRO A 15 -6.09 -33.52 -23.61
C PRO A 15 -6.64 -34.26 -22.38
N THR A 16 -5.73 -34.66 -21.49
CA THR A 16 -6.05 -35.23 -20.19
C THR A 16 -6.84 -34.21 -19.37
N ALA A 17 -8.10 -34.54 -19.07
CA ALA A 17 -8.92 -33.79 -18.14
C ALA A 17 -8.29 -33.80 -16.74
N VAL A 18 -8.07 -32.61 -16.19
CA VAL A 18 -7.71 -32.42 -14.78
C VAL A 18 -8.97 -32.68 -13.94
N PRO A 19 -8.94 -33.52 -12.90
CA PRO A 19 -10.08 -33.73 -12.03
C PRO A 19 -10.34 -32.50 -11.15
N GLU A 20 -11.55 -31.97 -11.29
CA GLU A 20 -12.21 -31.02 -10.40
C GLU A 20 -12.38 -31.63 -9.00
N PRO A 21 -11.92 -31.00 -7.90
CA PRO A 21 -12.15 -31.52 -6.58
C PRO A 21 -13.60 -31.25 -6.15
N ALA A 22 -14.30 -32.37 -5.94
CA ALA A 22 -15.66 -32.47 -5.44
C ALA A 22 -15.89 -31.64 -4.16
N ALA A 23 -17.05 -30.98 -4.16
CA ALA A 23 -17.65 -30.30 -3.03
C ALA A 23 -17.85 -31.24 -1.83
N ALA A 24 -17.37 -30.82 -0.67
CA ALA A 24 -17.80 -31.37 0.61
C ALA A 24 -18.93 -30.49 1.18
N PRO A 25 -20.06 -31.08 1.61
CA PRO A 25 -21.07 -30.37 2.39
C PRO A 25 -20.68 -30.42 3.88
N GLY A 26 -20.43 -29.26 4.47
CA GLY A 26 -20.05 -29.16 5.87
C GLY A 26 -20.25 -27.74 6.35
N GLY A 27 -21.48 -27.45 6.80
CA GLY A 27 -21.81 -26.18 7.42
C GLY A 27 -20.97 -25.94 8.66
N LEU A 28 -20.22 -24.84 8.65
CA LEU A 28 -19.80 -24.15 9.85
C LEU A 28 -20.15 -22.68 9.65
N ALA A 29 -21.13 -22.27 10.44
CA ALA A 29 -21.59 -20.93 10.79
C ALA A 29 -21.01 -19.76 9.97
N ALA A 30 -21.92 -19.02 9.35
CA ALA A 30 -21.71 -17.64 8.95
C ALA A 30 -21.03 -16.87 10.08
N VAL A 31 -19.73 -16.62 9.93
CA VAL A 31 -19.05 -15.56 10.66
C VAL A 31 -19.60 -14.27 10.04
N PRO A 32 -20.26 -13.38 10.81
CA PRO A 32 -20.80 -12.16 10.25
C PRO A 32 -19.67 -11.43 9.54
N ALA A 33 -19.97 -10.88 8.36
CA ALA A 33 -19.11 -9.98 7.64
C ALA A 33 -18.62 -8.91 8.63
N THR A 34 -17.42 -9.11 9.17
CA THR A 34 -16.76 -8.10 9.99
C THR A 34 -16.65 -6.89 9.09
N THR A 35 -17.26 -5.83 9.59
CA THR A 35 -17.41 -4.52 8.99
C THR A 35 -16.23 -4.19 8.11
N ALA A 36 -16.52 -4.02 6.82
CA ALA A 36 -15.60 -3.40 5.89
C ALA A 36 -15.06 -2.12 6.54
N VAL A 37 -13.80 -2.16 6.96
CA VAL A 37 -13.08 -0.95 7.34
C VAL A 37 -13.08 -0.11 6.07
N PRO A 38 -13.75 1.06 6.06
CA PRO A 38 -13.93 1.79 4.82
C PRO A 38 -12.55 2.11 4.25
N ALA A 39 -12.41 1.85 2.95
CA ALA A 39 -11.42 2.53 2.14
C ALA A 39 -11.52 4.01 2.50
N TYR A 40 -10.41 4.61 2.91
CA TYR A 40 -10.32 5.97 3.41
C TYR A 40 -10.62 6.94 2.26
N ALA A 41 -11.89 7.01 1.87
CA ALA A 41 -12.51 8.07 1.12
C ALA A 41 -12.71 9.20 2.15
N VAL A 42 -11.86 10.21 2.05
CA VAL A 42 -12.11 11.47 2.75
C VAL A 42 -13.15 12.19 1.92
N ASP A 43 -14.35 12.35 2.44
CA ASP A 43 -15.29 13.33 1.93
C ASP A 43 -14.65 14.72 2.09
N PRO A 44 -14.35 15.45 0.99
CA PRO A 44 -13.68 16.75 1.06
C PRO A 44 -14.62 17.90 1.52
N ALA A 45 -15.84 17.58 1.95
CA ALA A 45 -16.91 18.56 2.21
C ALA A 45 -17.08 18.99 3.68
N ALA A 46 -16.33 18.41 4.63
CA ALA A 46 -16.37 18.83 6.03
C ALA A 46 -15.28 19.88 6.32
N VAL A 47 -15.43 21.07 5.72
CA VAL A 47 -14.59 22.24 6.04
C VAL A 47 -15.27 23.04 7.14
N GLY A 48 -14.63 23.13 8.30
CA GLY A 48 -14.87 24.18 9.29
C GLY A 48 -14.11 23.97 10.59
N PRO A 49 -13.97 25.00 11.46
CA PRO A 49 -13.77 26.42 11.18
C PRO A 49 -12.29 26.83 11.31
N ASP A 50 -11.99 28.07 10.91
CA ASP A 50 -10.69 28.73 11.06
C ASP A 50 -10.08 28.57 12.46
N LEU A 51 -8.99 27.80 12.57
CA LEU A 51 -8.07 27.83 13.71
C LEU A 51 -6.79 28.57 13.30
N ALA A 52 -6.96 29.84 12.97
CA ALA A 52 -5.89 30.81 12.82
C ALA A 52 -5.35 31.25 14.19
N ALA A 53 -4.88 30.31 15.02
CA ALA A 53 -3.98 30.58 16.14
C ALA A 53 -3.50 29.27 16.80
N CYS A 54 -2.28 28.82 16.49
CA CYS A 54 -1.40 28.33 17.56
C CYS A 54 0.06 28.32 17.10
N ALA A 55 0.72 29.45 17.29
CA ALA A 55 2.18 29.50 17.31
C ALA A 55 2.63 29.03 18.70
N CYS A 56 2.97 27.73 18.85
CA CYS A 56 4.04 27.22 19.72
C CYS A 56 4.06 25.68 19.77
N ALA A 57 5.27 25.14 19.94
CA ALA A 57 5.61 23.71 19.97
C ALA A 57 4.88 22.88 21.06
N ALA A 58 4.22 23.54 22.03
CA ALA A 58 3.53 22.92 23.17
C ALA A 58 2.00 22.99 23.12
N CYS A 59 1.38 23.42 22.01
CA CYS A 59 -0.08 23.60 21.97
C CYS A 59 -0.80 22.23 22.06
N ALA A 60 -1.83 22.14 22.93
CA ALA A 60 -2.65 20.95 23.14
C ALA A 60 -3.27 20.39 21.84
N ALA A 61 -3.54 21.27 20.86
CA ALA A 61 -4.00 20.92 19.51
C ALA A 61 -3.07 19.95 18.77
N CYS A 62 -1.82 19.85 19.18
CA CYS A 62 -0.78 19.15 18.44
C CYS A 62 -0.47 17.79 19.04
N ALA A 63 -0.58 17.69 20.37
CA ALA A 63 -0.84 16.43 21.03
C ALA A 63 -2.18 15.85 20.53
N ALA A 64 -3.21 16.68 20.31
CA ALA A 64 -4.48 16.25 19.75
C ALA A 64 -4.34 15.72 18.31
N CYS A 65 -3.68 16.43 17.39
CA CYS A 65 -3.42 15.91 16.04
C CYS A 65 -2.58 14.61 16.06
N ALA A 66 -1.64 14.45 17.00
CA ALA A 66 -0.85 13.21 17.14
C ALA A 66 -1.62 12.05 17.80
N ALA A 67 -2.58 12.37 18.67
CA ALA A 67 -3.47 11.43 19.34
C ALA A 67 -4.74 11.13 18.54
N ASP A 68 -4.96 11.83 17.43
CA ASP A 68 -6.10 11.62 16.56
C ASP A 68 -6.18 10.15 16.13
N PRO A 69 -7.36 9.51 16.21
CA PRO A 69 -7.51 8.09 15.93
C PRO A 69 -7.04 7.69 14.53
N LEU A 70 -7.13 8.58 13.53
CA LEU A 70 -6.63 8.35 12.19
C LEU A 70 -5.12 8.22 12.18
N VAL A 71 -4.42 9.13 12.86
CA VAL A 71 -2.96 9.15 12.92
C VAL A 71 -2.45 7.93 13.66
N VAL A 72 -3.12 7.54 14.75
CA VAL A 72 -2.82 6.31 15.49
C VAL A 72 -3.05 5.08 14.60
N ALA A 73 -4.18 5.01 13.90
CA ALA A 73 -4.49 3.92 12.98
C ALA A 73 -3.50 3.83 11.81
N GLN A 74 -2.84 4.94 11.45
CA GLN A 74 -1.85 5.06 10.38
C GLN A 74 -0.38 4.99 10.88
N ASP A 75 -0.12 4.33 12.02
CA ASP A 75 1.23 4.14 12.61
C ASP A 75 1.95 5.48 12.94
N GLY A 76 1.20 6.54 13.23
CA GLY A 76 1.73 7.88 13.49
C GLY A 76 2.03 8.71 12.24
N LEU A 77 1.63 8.21 11.06
CA LEU A 77 1.78 8.91 9.79
C LEU A 77 0.48 9.61 9.40
N ALA A 78 0.60 10.73 8.73
CA ALA A 78 -0.51 11.41 8.10
C ALA A 78 -0.06 12.13 6.84
N THR A 79 -0.95 12.29 5.88
CA THR A 79 -0.77 13.22 4.77
C THR A 79 -1.03 14.65 5.23
N VAL A 80 -0.44 15.62 4.54
CA VAL A 80 -0.72 17.05 4.80
C VAL A 80 -2.22 17.35 4.67
N HIS A 81 -2.89 16.73 3.70
CA HIS A 81 -4.34 16.88 3.51
C HIS A 81 -5.15 16.32 4.69
N GLN A 82 -4.79 15.15 5.22
CA GLN A 82 -5.45 14.59 6.41
C GLN A 82 -5.26 15.49 7.63
N LEU A 83 -4.05 16.02 7.83
CA LEU A 83 -3.81 16.97 8.92
C LEU A 83 -4.65 18.24 8.76
N GLN A 84 -4.77 18.78 7.55
CA GLN A 84 -5.65 19.92 7.28
C GLN A 84 -7.12 19.59 7.57
N ALA A 85 -7.58 18.40 7.21
CA ALA A 85 -8.95 17.96 7.48
C ALA A 85 -9.24 17.80 8.99
N ILE A 86 -8.22 17.48 9.80
CA ILE A 86 -8.32 17.44 11.28
C ILE A 86 -8.17 18.86 11.89
N GLY A 87 -8.03 19.91 11.06
CA GLY A 87 -7.88 21.29 11.51
C GLY A 87 -6.43 21.73 11.77
N CYS A 88 -5.45 20.88 11.46
CA CYS A 88 -4.03 21.22 11.57
C CYS A 88 -3.59 22.05 10.32
N ALA A 89 -3.42 23.35 10.48
CA ALA A 89 -3.08 24.28 9.38
C ALA A 89 -1.70 23.98 8.73
N ALA A 90 -1.58 24.27 7.42
CA ALA A 90 -0.38 23.94 6.62
C ALA A 90 0.92 24.58 7.15
N HIS A 91 0.84 25.80 7.68
CA HIS A 91 2.00 26.49 8.24
C HIS A 91 2.51 25.79 9.50
N VAL A 92 1.62 25.23 10.33
CA VAL A 92 1.97 24.42 11.52
C VAL A 92 2.72 23.15 11.10
N VAL A 93 2.24 22.47 10.05
CA VAL A 93 2.92 21.29 9.50
C VAL A 93 4.34 21.65 9.03
N THR A 94 4.48 22.78 8.33
CA THR A 94 5.78 23.24 7.81
C THR A 94 6.74 23.60 8.95
N GLU A 95 6.28 24.35 9.94
CA GLU A 95 7.07 24.76 11.11
C GLU A 95 7.57 23.54 11.90
N ARG A 96 6.71 22.55 12.10
CA ARG A 96 7.07 21.34 12.84
C ARG A 96 7.98 20.37 12.11
N CYS A 97 7.95 20.40 10.77
CA CYS A 97 8.84 19.61 9.94
C CYS A 97 10.23 20.26 9.78
N ARG A 98 10.48 21.42 10.40
CA ARG A 98 11.82 22.04 10.38
C ARG A 98 12.87 21.10 11.00
N PRO A 99 14.15 21.24 10.61
CA PRO A 99 15.23 20.44 11.19
C PRO A 99 15.22 20.52 12.72
N GLY A 100 15.25 19.36 13.39
CA GLY A 100 15.15 19.28 14.85
C GLY A 100 13.73 19.40 15.42
N GLY A 101 12.72 19.56 14.57
CA GLY A 101 11.32 19.59 14.96
C GLY A 101 10.78 18.22 15.40
N PRO A 102 9.64 18.21 16.12
CA PRO A 102 9.04 16.98 16.63
C PRO A 102 8.40 16.13 15.52
N TRP A 103 8.22 16.67 14.31
CA TRP A 103 7.66 15.97 13.17
C TRP A 103 8.70 15.83 12.07
N ARG A 104 8.63 14.73 11.33
CA ARG A 104 9.57 14.43 10.25
C ARG A 104 8.82 14.23 8.95
N ARG A 105 9.23 14.93 7.90
CA ARG A 105 8.72 14.71 6.54
C ARG A 105 9.39 13.47 5.96
N VAL A 106 8.61 12.42 5.68
CA VAL A 106 9.11 11.15 5.12
C VAL A 106 9.07 11.18 3.59
N LEU A 107 8.00 11.74 3.04
CA LEU A 107 7.77 11.97 1.60
C LEU A 107 7.13 13.36 1.43
N PRO A 108 7.11 13.95 0.22
CA PRO A 108 6.67 15.34 0.02
C PRO A 108 5.31 15.69 0.66
N ARG A 109 4.38 14.74 0.65
CA ARG A 109 3.02 14.88 1.17
C ARG A 109 2.76 14.10 2.46
N VAL A 110 3.74 13.33 2.97
CA VAL A 110 3.55 12.41 4.12
C VAL A 110 4.48 12.80 5.25
N VAL A 111 3.90 12.98 6.43
CA VAL A 111 4.56 13.43 7.65
C VAL A 111 4.42 12.36 8.72
N LEU A 112 5.50 12.09 9.43
CA LEU A 112 5.53 11.33 10.66
C LEU A 112 5.41 12.31 11.83
N LEU A 113 4.40 12.15 12.67
CA LEU A 113 4.15 13.02 13.82
C LEU A 113 5.05 12.64 15.03
N ARG A 114 6.27 12.18 14.75
CA ARG A 114 7.34 11.88 15.72
C ARG A 114 8.71 12.24 15.13
N GLY A 115 9.64 12.62 15.98
CA GLY A 115 11.01 13.02 15.60
C GLY A 115 11.95 11.85 15.30
N THR A 116 11.49 10.62 15.52
CA THR A 116 12.29 9.40 15.36
C THR A 116 12.52 9.05 13.89
N ALA A 117 13.53 8.21 13.62
CA ALA A 117 13.70 7.62 12.31
C ALA A 117 12.49 6.74 11.95
N PRO A 118 12.01 6.76 10.69
CA PRO A 118 10.86 5.95 10.29
C PRO A 118 11.23 4.47 10.28
N THR A 119 10.41 3.65 10.94
CA THR A 119 10.56 2.18 10.92
C THR A 119 10.28 1.62 9.51
N PRO A 120 10.77 0.41 9.17
CA PRO A 120 10.51 -0.21 7.86
C PRO A 120 9.01 -0.30 7.54
N ARG A 121 8.19 -0.67 8.53
CA ARG A 121 6.73 -0.70 8.40
C ARG A 121 6.13 0.67 8.11
N GLN A 122 6.58 1.72 8.80
CA GLN A 122 6.16 3.09 8.55
C GLN A 122 6.58 3.57 7.15
N ARG A 123 7.75 3.14 6.64
CA ARG A 123 8.14 3.45 5.26
C ARG A 123 7.19 2.82 4.24
N LEU A 124 6.79 1.56 4.44
CA LEU A 124 5.79 0.89 3.58
C LEU A 124 4.45 1.62 3.62
N ARG A 125 3.97 1.97 4.82
CA ARG A 125 2.73 2.72 4.98
C ARG A 125 2.80 4.13 4.38
N ALA A 126 3.93 4.82 4.53
CA ALA A 126 4.15 6.12 3.92
C ALA A 126 4.15 6.05 2.40
N ALA A 127 4.70 4.98 1.81
CA ALA A 127 4.66 4.75 0.37
C ALA A 127 3.23 4.62 -0.15
N LEU A 128 2.38 3.87 0.55
CA LEU A 128 0.95 3.73 0.22
C LEU A 128 0.21 5.06 0.34
N LEU A 129 0.39 5.79 1.44
CA LEU A 129 -0.23 7.11 1.64
C LEU A 129 0.22 8.13 0.59
N TYR A 130 1.48 8.05 0.15
CA TYR A 130 2.00 8.90 -0.91
C TYR A 130 1.39 8.56 -2.27
N ALA A 131 1.27 7.26 -2.58
CA ALA A 131 0.76 6.74 -3.84
C ALA A 131 -0.77 6.91 -4.00
N GLY A 132 -1.50 6.94 -2.89
CA GLY A 132 -2.94 7.26 -2.83
C GLY A 132 -3.81 6.11 -2.31
N PRO A 133 -5.13 6.31 -2.23
CA PRO A 133 -6.06 5.30 -1.70
C PRO A 133 -6.07 4.04 -2.56
N ASP A 134 -5.81 4.17 -3.86
CA ASP A 134 -5.79 3.04 -4.79
C ASP A 134 -4.46 2.28 -4.82
N ALA A 135 -3.51 2.64 -3.98
CA ALA A 135 -2.19 2.03 -3.94
C ALA A 135 -2.19 0.60 -3.37
N LEU A 136 -1.36 -0.27 -3.93
CA LEU A 136 -1.10 -1.64 -3.46
C LEU A 136 0.40 -1.90 -3.41
N LEU A 137 0.91 -2.47 -2.32
CA LEU A 137 2.30 -2.95 -2.27
C LEU A 137 2.48 -4.14 -3.20
N THR A 138 3.58 -4.16 -3.96
CA THR A 138 3.94 -5.29 -4.82
C THR A 138 5.42 -5.65 -4.69
N GLY A 139 5.86 -6.65 -5.46
CA GLY A 139 7.25 -7.06 -5.58
C GLY A 139 7.83 -7.61 -4.27
N ALA A 140 9.12 -7.34 -4.06
CA ALA A 140 9.88 -7.82 -2.91
C ALA A 140 9.29 -7.35 -1.56
N ALA A 141 8.76 -6.12 -1.50
CA ALA A 141 8.14 -5.57 -0.29
C ALA A 141 6.86 -6.33 0.10
N ALA A 142 6.01 -6.66 -0.87
CA ALA A 142 4.82 -7.47 -0.62
C ALA A 142 5.19 -8.91 -0.24
N LEU A 143 6.16 -9.53 -0.94
CA LEU A 143 6.64 -10.87 -0.62
C LEU A 143 7.20 -10.98 0.81
N ALA A 144 7.96 -9.97 1.26
CA ALA A 144 8.45 -9.91 2.64
C ALA A 144 7.30 -9.87 3.66
N LEU A 145 6.20 -9.16 3.38
CA LEU A 145 5.00 -9.15 4.23
C LEU A 145 4.27 -10.50 4.23
N TYR A 146 4.28 -11.23 3.11
CA TYR A 146 3.76 -12.60 3.04
C TYR A 146 4.67 -13.63 3.74
N GLY A 147 5.78 -13.22 4.35
CA GLY A 147 6.72 -14.09 5.04
C GLY A 147 7.69 -14.82 4.12
N ALA A 148 7.72 -14.48 2.83
CA ALA A 148 8.75 -14.98 1.95
C ALA A 148 10.09 -14.36 2.35
N ARG A 149 11.13 -15.19 2.46
CA ARG A 149 12.50 -14.70 2.60
C ARG A 149 12.89 -14.06 1.27
N SER A 150 12.69 -12.76 1.18
CA SER A 150 13.31 -11.97 0.12
C SER A 150 14.83 -12.15 0.27
N PRO A 151 15.59 -12.41 -0.82
CA PRO A 151 17.04 -12.29 -0.74
C PRO A 151 17.31 -10.87 -0.27
N ALA A 152 17.82 -10.73 0.95
CA ALA A 152 18.03 -9.44 1.56
C ALA A 152 18.80 -8.58 0.55
N ALA A 153 18.20 -7.47 0.11
CA ALA A 153 18.90 -6.51 -0.71
C ALA A 153 20.22 -6.15 0.01
N PRO A 154 21.34 -5.98 -0.72
CA PRO A 154 22.61 -5.61 -0.10
C PRO A 154 22.39 -4.42 0.83
N PRO A 155 23.03 -4.39 2.02
CA PRO A 155 22.78 -3.35 3.03
C PRO A 155 23.00 -1.92 2.50
N ASP A 156 23.75 -1.79 1.41
CA ASP A 156 24.11 -0.52 0.77
C ASP A 156 23.09 -0.02 -0.27
N VAL A 157 22.11 -0.87 -0.67
CA VAL A 157 21.06 -0.47 -1.61
C VAL A 157 19.83 0.00 -0.84
N PRO A 158 19.36 1.25 -1.04
CA PRO A 158 18.15 1.71 -0.39
C PRO A 158 16.97 0.82 -0.81
N GLN A 159 16.38 0.11 0.15
CA GLN A 159 15.18 -0.70 -0.08
C GLN A 159 14.10 0.15 -0.75
N THR A 160 13.91 -0.08 -2.05
CA THR A 160 12.85 0.50 -2.85
C THR A 160 11.54 -0.21 -2.53
N VAL A 161 10.45 0.56 -2.58
CA VAL A 161 9.10 0.07 -2.32
C VAL A 161 8.31 0.26 -3.60
N ASP A 162 7.97 -0.86 -4.23
CA ASP A 162 7.15 -0.91 -5.43
C ASP A 162 5.67 -0.88 -5.07
N VAL A 163 4.95 0.05 -5.73
CA VAL A 163 3.54 0.29 -5.47
C VAL A 163 2.78 0.31 -6.79
N LEU A 164 1.76 -0.55 -6.90
CA LEU A 164 0.81 -0.52 -7.98
C LEU A 164 -0.27 0.53 -7.71
N VAL A 165 -0.59 1.33 -8.73
CA VAL A 165 -1.68 2.31 -8.66
C VAL A 165 -2.60 2.12 -9.85
N SER A 166 -3.89 1.87 -9.59
CA SER A 166 -4.91 1.70 -10.64
C SER A 166 -5.44 3.02 -11.20
N SER A 167 -5.17 4.13 -10.53
CA SER A 167 -5.62 5.46 -10.95
C SER A 167 -4.74 6.03 -12.07
N ALA A 168 -5.37 6.67 -13.06
CA ALA A 168 -4.68 7.42 -14.12
C ALA A 168 -3.96 8.66 -13.57
N ALA A 169 -4.42 9.20 -12.44
CA ALA A 169 -3.80 10.32 -11.74
C ALA A 169 -2.89 9.81 -10.61
N HIS A 170 -1.81 9.12 -10.98
CA HIS A 170 -0.85 8.60 -10.02
C HIS A 170 0.32 9.58 -9.81
N PRO A 171 0.90 9.65 -8.60
CA PRO A 171 2.09 10.45 -8.37
C PRO A 171 3.30 9.85 -9.11
N ARG A 172 4.32 10.68 -9.33
CA ARG A 172 5.61 10.23 -9.86
C ARG A 172 6.37 9.42 -8.80
N SER A 173 7.21 8.50 -9.24
CA SER A 173 8.19 7.84 -8.37
C SER A 173 9.05 8.87 -7.65
N HIS A 174 9.27 8.70 -6.34
CA HIS A 174 9.97 9.66 -5.50
C HIS A 174 10.72 8.97 -4.36
N ALA A 175 11.98 9.38 -4.12
CA ALA A 175 12.86 8.78 -3.13
C ALA A 175 12.90 7.25 -3.27
N TYR A 176 12.49 6.52 -2.23
CA TYR A 176 12.45 5.06 -2.20
C TYR A 176 11.14 4.47 -2.76
N VAL A 177 10.19 5.29 -3.20
CA VAL A 177 8.89 4.82 -3.71
C VAL A 177 8.94 4.75 -5.23
N ARG A 178 8.61 3.58 -5.79
CA ARG A 178 8.44 3.35 -7.22
C ARG A 178 6.97 3.11 -7.50
N VAL A 179 6.38 4.01 -8.28
CA VAL A 179 4.96 3.98 -8.61
C VAL A 179 4.80 3.37 -9.99
N HIS A 180 4.07 2.26 -10.04
CA HIS A 180 3.81 1.49 -11.25
C HIS A 180 2.32 1.59 -11.59
N PRO A 181 1.96 2.29 -12.68
CA PRO A 181 0.57 2.33 -13.11
C PRO A 181 0.12 0.95 -13.57
N THR A 182 -1.08 0.55 -13.15
CA THR A 182 -1.71 -0.68 -13.62
C THR A 182 -3.11 -0.38 -14.15
N ARG A 183 -3.43 -0.90 -15.33
CA ARG A 183 -4.80 -0.85 -15.85
C ARG A 183 -5.69 -1.99 -15.31
N ARG A 184 -5.09 -2.94 -14.58
CA ARG A 184 -5.80 -4.05 -13.95
C ARG A 184 -6.20 -3.64 -12.53
N PRO A 185 -7.50 -3.56 -12.21
CA PRO A 185 -7.94 -3.46 -10.83
C PRO A 185 -7.66 -4.82 -10.16
N GLU A 186 -6.69 -4.84 -9.25
CA GLU A 186 -6.31 -6.06 -8.53
C GLU A 186 -7.03 -6.11 -7.17
N ARG A 187 -7.31 -7.33 -6.69
CA ARG A 187 -7.90 -7.53 -5.37
C ARG A 187 -6.94 -7.03 -4.28
N ARG A 188 -7.44 -6.15 -3.39
CA ARG A 188 -6.69 -5.71 -2.20
C ARG A 188 -6.62 -6.85 -1.18
N VAL A 189 -5.42 -7.29 -0.84
CA VAL A 189 -5.19 -8.29 0.20
C VAL A 189 -4.54 -7.61 1.41
N PRO A 190 -5.22 -7.52 2.56
CA PRO A 190 -4.62 -6.96 3.77
C PRO A 190 -3.61 -7.96 4.36
N VAL A 191 -2.33 -7.64 4.29
CA VAL A 191 -1.25 -8.45 4.89
C VAL A 191 -0.58 -7.62 5.97
N GLY A 192 -0.65 -8.08 7.22
CA GLY A 192 -0.15 -7.31 8.37
C GLY A 192 -0.76 -5.90 8.45
N GLY A 193 -2.00 -5.68 8.01
CA GLY A 193 -2.65 -4.37 8.01
C GLY A 193 -2.14 -3.38 6.94
N LEU A 194 -1.49 -3.88 5.89
CA LEU A 194 -1.10 -3.11 4.72
C LEU A 194 -1.73 -3.72 3.45
N PRO A 195 -2.31 -2.91 2.54
CA PRO A 195 -2.85 -3.38 1.27
C PRO A 195 -1.74 -3.86 0.34
N CYS A 196 -1.77 -5.16 0.02
CA CYS A 196 -0.83 -5.81 -0.89
C CYS A 196 -1.56 -6.36 -2.12
N ALA A 197 -0.82 -6.45 -3.22
CA ALA A 197 -1.23 -7.23 -4.38
C ALA A 197 -1.36 -8.72 -4.00
N PRO A 198 -2.19 -9.50 -4.71
CA PRO A 198 -2.26 -10.95 -4.51
C PRO A 198 -0.88 -11.59 -4.64
N LEU A 199 -0.61 -12.62 -3.83
CA LEU A 199 0.69 -13.33 -3.82
C LEU A 199 1.24 -13.71 -5.22
N PRO A 200 0.45 -14.31 -6.14
CA PRO A 200 0.98 -14.63 -7.48
C PRO A 200 1.45 -13.39 -8.23
N ARG A 201 0.68 -12.29 -8.13
CA ARG A 201 1.01 -11.02 -8.76
C ARG A 201 2.27 -10.38 -8.16
N ALA A 202 2.37 -10.38 -6.84
CA ALA A 202 3.55 -9.86 -6.14
C ALA A 202 4.84 -10.61 -6.53
N ARG A 203 4.72 -11.93 -6.75
CA ARG A 203 5.83 -12.77 -7.21
C ARG A 203 6.24 -12.46 -8.65
N GLU A 204 5.27 -12.33 -9.55
CA GLU A 204 5.53 -11.95 -10.95
C GLU A 204 6.21 -10.59 -11.04
N ASP A 205 5.69 -9.60 -10.31
CA ASP A 205 6.24 -8.24 -10.31
C ASP A 205 7.67 -8.20 -9.75
N THR A 206 8.06 -9.11 -8.84
CA THR A 206 9.45 -9.20 -8.35
C THR A 206 10.46 -9.57 -9.44
N LEU A 207 10.01 -10.26 -10.50
CA LEU A 207 10.86 -10.63 -11.63
C LEU A 207 10.81 -9.59 -12.76
N ALA A 208 9.81 -8.70 -12.74
CA ALA A 208 9.50 -7.79 -13.84
C ALA A 208 9.83 -6.31 -13.55
N LEU A 209 10.01 -5.94 -12.28
CA LEU A 209 10.30 -4.58 -11.79
C LEU A 209 11.77 -4.44 -11.38
#